data_AF-Q9D3A9-F1
#
_entry.id   AF-Q9D3A9-F1
#
_cell.length_a   1.000
_cell.length_b   1.000
_cell.length_c   1.000
_cell.angle_alpha   90.00
_cell.angle_beta   90.00
_cell.angle_gamma   90.00
#
_symmetry.space_group_name_H-M   'P 1'
#
loop_
_entity.id
_entity.type
_entity.pdbx_description
1 polymer ?
#
loop_
_entity_poly.entity_id
_entity_poly.type
_entity_poly.pdbx_seq_one_letter_code
_entity_poly.pdbx_strand_id
1 'polypeptide(L)'
;MGAPPGYRPSAWVHLLHQLPRADFQLRPVPSGFAPRDQEYQQALLLVAALAGLGLGLSLIFIAVYLIRFCCCRPPEPHGAKSPPPGGGCVTWSCIAALLVGCAGIGIGFYGNSETSDGVSQLSSALLHANHTLSTIDDVVLETVERLGEAVKTELTTLEEVLSVRMELVAATRGARRQAEAAAQYLQGLAFWQGVSLSPVQVAEDVTFVEEYRWLAYVLLLLLVLLVCLFTLLGLAKQSKWLVVVMTAMSLLVLVLSWGSMGLEAATAVGLSDFCSNPDTYVLNLTQEETGLSSDILSYYFLCNQAVSNPFQQRLTLSQRALASIHSQLQGLEREAIPQFSAAQKPLLSLEETLNVTERSFHQLVALLHCRSLHKDYGSALRGLCEDALEGLLFLMLFSLLSAGALATTLCSLPRAWALFPPSDDYDDTDDDDPFNPQESKRFVQWQSSI
;
A
#
# COMPACT_ATOMS: atom_id res chain seq x y z
N MET A 1 19.61 -8.10 -25.79
CA MET A 1 19.18 -7.38 -24.58
C MET A 1 18.18 -8.29 -23.89
N GLY A 2 18.52 -8.86 -22.73
CA GLY A 2 17.63 -9.78 -22.01
C GLY A 2 16.32 -9.09 -21.67
N ALA A 3 15.20 -9.82 -21.69
CA ALA A 3 13.94 -9.33 -21.16
C ALA A 3 14.19 -8.78 -19.74
N PRO A 4 13.63 -7.62 -19.37
CA PRO A 4 13.68 -7.19 -17.97
C PRO A 4 13.18 -8.37 -17.11
N PRO A 5 13.84 -8.68 -15.98
CA PRO A 5 13.37 -9.75 -15.13
C PRO A 5 11.95 -9.38 -14.71
N GLY A 6 10.96 -10.10 -15.25
CA GLY A 6 9.58 -10.00 -14.80
C GLY A 6 9.52 -10.26 -13.30
N TYR A 7 8.46 -9.77 -12.66
CA TYR A 7 8.23 -9.98 -11.24
C TYR A 7 8.31 -11.49 -10.91
N ARG A 8 8.97 -11.82 -9.80
CA ARG A 8 9.08 -13.18 -9.28
C ARG A 8 8.61 -13.18 -7.83
N PRO A 9 7.66 -14.05 -7.45
CA PRO A 9 7.19 -14.14 -6.08
C PRO A 9 8.33 -14.40 -5.10
N SER A 10 8.31 -13.70 -3.97
CA SER A 10 9.26 -13.91 -2.89
C SER A 10 8.99 -15.22 -2.14
N ALA A 11 9.93 -15.66 -1.30
CA ALA A 11 9.75 -16.84 -0.45
C ALA A 11 8.55 -16.68 0.49
N TRP A 12 8.29 -15.45 0.98
CA TRP A 12 7.15 -15.13 1.83
C TRP A 12 5.82 -15.29 1.11
N VAL A 13 5.74 -14.83 -0.15
CA VAL A 13 4.57 -15.04 -1.00
C VAL A 13 4.30 -16.53 -1.14
N HIS A 14 5.32 -17.33 -1.47
CA HIS A 14 5.14 -18.78 -1.60
C HIS A 14 4.71 -19.46 -0.30
N LEU A 15 5.25 -19.04 0.85
CA LEU A 15 4.91 -19.60 2.15
C LEU A 15 3.45 -19.36 2.51
N LEU A 16 2.99 -18.10 2.41
CA LEU A 16 1.61 -17.72 2.71
C LEU A 16 0.64 -18.30 1.66
N HIS A 17 1.03 -18.30 0.39
CA HIS A 17 0.25 -18.89 -0.69
C HIS A 17 0.07 -20.41 -0.54
N GLN A 18 0.87 -21.11 0.27
CA GLN A 18 0.70 -22.56 0.51
C GLN A 18 -0.23 -22.88 1.69
N LEU A 19 -0.64 -21.90 2.49
CA LEU A 19 -1.48 -22.14 3.67
C LEU A 19 -2.86 -22.70 3.28
N PRO A 20 -3.33 -23.82 3.85
CA PRO A 20 -4.63 -24.37 3.48
C PRO A 20 -5.76 -23.37 3.76
N ARG A 21 -6.64 -23.16 2.79
CA ARG A 21 -7.86 -22.34 2.93
C ARG A 21 -9.05 -23.25 3.14
N ALA A 22 -9.98 -22.79 3.96
CA ALA A 22 -11.26 -23.46 4.12
C ALA A 22 -12.39 -22.44 4.25
N ASP A 23 -13.56 -22.78 3.71
CA ASP A 23 -14.79 -22.01 3.92
C ASP A 23 -15.29 -22.19 5.37
N PHE A 24 -16.41 -21.55 5.74
CA PHE A 24 -16.99 -21.74 7.07
C PHE A 24 -17.54 -23.14 7.33
N GLN A 25 -17.67 -23.98 6.30
CA GLN A 25 -18.03 -25.40 6.40
C GLN A 25 -16.81 -26.32 6.48
N LEU A 26 -15.60 -25.75 6.60
CA LEU A 26 -14.31 -26.45 6.63
C LEU A 26 -14.03 -27.24 5.33
N ARG A 27 -14.60 -26.82 4.21
CA ARG A 27 -14.30 -27.37 2.88
C ARG A 27 -13.10 -26.65 2.29
N PRO A 28 -12.17 -27.38 1.65
CA PRO A 28 -10.99 -26.76 1.07
C PRO A 28 -11.37 -25.79 -0.05
N VAL A 29 -10.85 -24.57 0.03
CA VAL A 29 -11.03 -23.52 -1.00
C VAL A 29 -9.72 -23.38 -1.79
N PRO A 30 -9.75 -23.21 -3.12
CA PRO A 30 -8.55 -22.97 -3.91
C PRO A 30 -7.77 -21.74 -3.44
N SER A 31 -6.45 -21.75 -3.58
CA SER A 31 -5.56 -20.64 -3.22
C SER A 31 -5.49 -19.51 -4.24
N GLY A 32 -6.20 -19.63 -5.36
CA GLY A 32 -6.22 -18.59 -6.40
C GLY A 32 -6.88 -17.32 -5.88
N PHE A 33 -6.29 -16.16 -6.21
CA PHE A 33 -6.85 -14.87 -5.85
C PHE A 33 -8.22 -14.65 -6.48
N ALA A 34 -9.28 -14.69 -5.68
CA ALA A 34 -10.67 -14.57 -6.12
C ALA A 34 -11.48 -13.65 -5.19
N PRO A 35 -11.18 -12.34 -5.13
CA PRO A 35 -11.78 -11.44 -4.14
C PRO A 35 -13.30 -11.25 -4.26
N ARG A 36 -13.88 -11.54 -5.44
CA ARG A 36 -15.33 -11.48 -5.69
C ARG A 36 -16.06 -12.77 -5.27
N ASP A 37 -15.35 -13.86 -5.02
CA ASP A 37 -15.94 -15.15 -4.64
C ASP A 37 -16.25 -15.19 -3.14
N GLN A 38 -17.48 -15.59 -2.79
CA GLN A 38 -17.92 -15.67 -1.41
C GLN A 38 -17.16 -16.74 -0.62
N GLU A 39 -16.83 -17.88 -1.22
CA GLU A 39 -16.08 -18.94 -0.53
C GLU A 39 -14.64 -18.48 -0.19
N TYR A 40 -14.03 -17.72 -1.11
CA TYR A 40 -12.73 -17.11 -0.89
C TYR A 40 -12.75 -16.06 0.23
N GLN A 41 -13.78 -15.19 0.25
CA GLN A 41 -13.95 -14.22 1.35
C GLN A 41 -14.13 -14.90 2.71
N GLN A 42 -14.90 -16.01 2.77
CA GLN A 42 -15.04 -16.80 3.99
C GLN A 42 -13.70 -17.37 4.45
N ALA A 43 -12.86 -17.84 3.51
CA ALA A 43 -11.54 -18.34 3.86
C ALA A 43 -10.64 -17.28 4.49
N LEU A 44 -10.60 -16.06 3.96
CA LEU A 44 -9.84 -14.96 4.57
C LEU A 44 -10.42 -14.54 5.94
N LEU A 45 -11.74 -14.53 6.08
CA LEU A 45 -12.39 -14.28 7.37
C LEU A 45 -12.07 -15.37 8.39
N LEU A 46 -11.95 -16.63 7.96
CA LEU A 46 -11.53 -17.73 8.84
C LEU A 46 -10.09 -17.55 9.32
N VAL A 47 -9.18 -17.08 8.45
CA VAL A 47 -7.81 -16.69 8.86
C VAL A 47 -7.84 -15.59 9.92
N ALA A 48 -8.63 -14.54 9.73
CA ALA A 48 -8.81 -13.50 10.74
C ALA A 48 -9.40 -14.04 12.06
N ALA A 49 -10.34 -15.00 11.97
CA ALA A 49 -10.96 -15.62 13.14
C ALA A 49 -9.98 -16.46 13.98
N LEU A 50 -8.88 -16.97 13.40
CA LEU A 50 -7.82 -17.64 14.17
C LEU A 50 -7.15 -16.71 15.18
N ALA A 51 -7.02 -15.42 14.86
CA ALA A 51 -6.56 -14.42 15.82
C ALA A 51 -7.58 -14.22 16.95
N GLY A 52 -8.88 -14.32 16.65
CA GLY A 52 -9.94 -14.35 17.66
C GLY A 52 -9.85 -15.55 18.61
N LEU A 53 -9.49 -16.74 18.10
CA LEU A 53 -9.17 -17.89 18.94
C LEU A 53 -7.95 -17.62 19.83
N GLY A 54 -6.92 -17.00 19.30
CA GLY A 54 -5.73 -16.57 20.05
C GLY A 54 -6.06 -15.58 21.18
N LEU A 55 -6.95 -14.62 20.92
CA LEU A 55 -7.49 -13.73 21.96
C LEU A 55 -8.24 -14.53 23.03
N GLY A 56 -9.14 -15.44 22.64
CA GLY A 56 -9.88 -16.29 23.56
C GLY A 56 -8.98 -17.10 24.47
N LEU A 57 -7.94 -17.74 23.92
CA LEU A 57 -6.94 -18.49 24.68
C LEU A 57 -6.14 -17.56 25.63
N SER A 58 -5.76 -16.37 25.18
CA SER A 58 -5.07 -15.38 26.01
C SER A 58 -5.92 -14.95 27.21
N LEU A 59 -7.21 -14.68 27.00
CA LEU A 59 -8.14 -14.29 28.06
C LEU A 59 -8.38 -15.44 29.04
N ILE A 60 -8.54 -16.68 28.56
CA ILE A 60 -8.66 -17.86 29.43
C ILE A 60 -7.41 -18.03 30.28
N PHE A 61 -6.22 -17.90 29.68
CA PHE A 61 -4.95 -18.00 30.40
C PHE A 61 -4.83 -16.94 31.50
N ILE A 62 -5.13 -15.68 31.18
CA ILE A 62 -5.14 -14.57 32.14
C ILE A 62 -6.16 -14.84 33.25
N ALA A 63 -7.39 -15.23 32.92
CA ALA A 63 -8.44 -15.52 33.90
C ALA A 63 -8.05 -16.65 34.85
N VAL A 64 -7.54 -17.78 34.34
CA VAL A 64 -7.07 -18.91 35.16
C VAL A 64 -5.92 -18.48 36.07
N TYR A 65 -4.97 -17.69 35.56
CA TYR A 65 -3.86 -17.17 36.35
C TYR A 65 -4.35 -16.26 37.48
N LEU A 66 -5.28 -15.34 37.18
CA LEU A 66 -5.86 -14.41 38.15
C LEU A 66 -6.69 -15.15 39.21
N ILE A 67 -7.52 -16.12 38.83
CA ILE A 67 -8.28 -16.96 39.77
C ILE A 67 -7.32 -17.71 40.71
N ARG A 68 -6.26 -18.32 40.17
CA ARG A 68 -5.27 -19.03 40.99
C ARG A 68 -4.54 -18.08 41.94
N PHE A 69 -4.28 -16.84 41.52
CA PHE A 69 -3.65 -15.83 42.36
C PHE A 69 -4.60 -15.31 43.47
N CYS A 70 -5.84 -15.00 43.14
CA CYS A 70 -6.82 -14.43 44.07
C CYS A 70 -7.41 -15.49 45.03
N CYS A 71 -7.71 -16.69 44.54
CA CYS A 71 -8.45 -17.71 45.30
C CYS A 71 -7.55 -18.73 46.00
N CYS A 72 -6.33 -18.96 45.53
CA CYS A 72 -5.43 -19.98 46.10
C CYS A 72 -4.25 -19.39 46.88
N ARG A 73 -4.26 -18.10 47.23
CA ARG A 73 -3.22 -17.52 48.09
C ARG A 73 -3.39 -18.09 49.51
N PRO A 74 -2.38 -18.79 50.07
CA PRO A 74 -2.41 -19.15 51.47
C PRO A 74 -2.54 -17.87 52.30
N PRO A 75 -3.39 -17.82 53.33
CA PRO A 75 -3.42 -16.69 54.25
C PRO A 75 -2.01 -16.49 54.79
N GLU A 76 -1.43 -15.30 54.60
CA GLU A 76 -0.12 -14.98 55.14
C GLU A 76 -0.19 -15.11 56.67
N PRO A 77 0.77 -15.81 57.30
CA PRO A 77 0.78 -15.95 58.74
C PRO A 77 0.83 -14.57 59.38
N HIS A 78 -0.19 -14.24 60.18
CA HIS A 78 -0.27 -13.00 60.95
C HIS A 78 1.05 -12.82 61.74
N GLY A 79 1.83 -11.80 61.39
CA GLY A 79 3.11 -11.45 62.06
C GLY A 79 4.38 -11.57 61.21
N ALA A 80 4.30 -11.99 59.95
CA ALA A 80 5.46 -11.96 59.05
C ALA A 80 5.81 -10.52 58.63
N LYS A 81 6.77 -9.88 59.31
CA LYS A 81 7.32 -8.55 58.95
C LYS A 81 8.19 -8.56 57.68
N SER A 82 8.37 -9.71 57.03
CA SER A 82 9.18 -9.85 55.83
C SER A 82 8.28 -9.87 54.59
N PRO A 83 8.48 -8.97 53.60
CA PRO A 83 7.75 -9.04 52.34
C PRO A 83 7.99 -10.42 51.70
N PRO A 84 6.99 -11.01 51.02
CA PRO A 84 7.11 -12.34 50.45
C PRO A 84 8.32 -12.38 49.49
N PRO A 85 9.19 -13.40 49.55
CA PRO A 85 10.46 -13.48 48.81
C PRO A 85 10.32 -13.55 47.26
N GLY A 86 9.11 -13.40 46.72
CA GLY A 86 8.82 -13.44 45.29
C GLY A 86 8.53 -12.07 44.64
N GLY A 87 8.45 -10.98 45.41
CA GLY A 87 8.05 -9.67 44.87
C GLY A 87 8.96 -9.17 43.74
N GLY A 88 10.27 -9.36 43.89
CA GLY A 88 11.25 -8.97 42.86
C GLY A 88 11.04 -9.70 41.53
N CYS A 89 10.77 -11.01 41.56
CA CYS A 89 10.60 -11.82 40.34
C CYS A 89 9.41 -11.34 39.49
N VAL A 90 8.31 -10.96 40.14
CA VAL A 90 7.11 -10.45 39.46
C VAL A 90 7.35 -9.08 38.84
N THR A 91 7.98 -8.16 39.57
CA THR A 91 8.28 -6.83 39.04
C THR A 91 9.25 -6.93 37.87
N TRP A 92 10.28 -7.78 37.96
CA TRP A 92 11.20 -8.03 36.86
C TRP A 92 10.53 -8.71 35.67
N SER A 93 9.58 -9.63 35.87
CA SER A 93 8.84 -10.23 34.75
C SER A 93 7.98 -9.20 34.03
N CYS A 94 7.36 -8.27 34.78
CA CYS A 94 6.60 -7.16 34.20
C CYS A 94 7.51 -6.21 33.41
N ILE A 95 8.64 -5.80 34.00
CA ILE A 95 9.63 -4.95 33.32
C ILE A 95 10.14 -5.63 32.04
N ALA A 96 10.48 -6.93 32.09
CA ALA A 96 10.92 -7.67 30.92
C ALA A 96 9.84 -7.72 29.83
N ALA A 97 8.58 -7.96 30.19
CA ALA A 97 7.46 -7.93 29.25
C ALA A 97 7.30 -6.55 28.60
N LEU A 98 7.41 -5.48 29.39
CA LEU A 98 7.33 -4.10 28.90
C LEU A 98 8.48 -3.76 27.96
N LEU A 99 9.69 -4.25 28.23
CA LEU A 99 10.84 -4.10 27.32
C LEU A 99 10.62 -4.84 25.99
N VAL A 100 10.06 -6.05 26.03
CA VAL A 100 9.65 -6.79 24.81
C VAL A 100 8.56 -6.02 24.05
N GLY A 101 7.59 -5.44 24.75
CA GLY A 101 6.59 -4.55 24.17
C GLY A 101 7.21 -3.33 23.48
N CYS A 102 8.18 -2.67 24.11
CA CYS A 102 8.94 -1.56 23.53
C CYS A 102 9.72 -1.97 22.26
N ALA A 103 10.35 -3.15 22.26
CA ALA A 103 11.00 -3.69 21.07
C ALA A 103 9.98 -3.95 19.94
N GLY A 104 8.82 -4.51 20.29
CA GLY A 104 7.69 -4.69 19.38
C GLY A 104 7.22 -3.38 18.77
N ILE A 105 7.11 -2.30 19.55
CA ILE A 105 6.71 -0.97 19.03
C ILE A 105 7.68 -0.49 17.95
N GLY A 106 9.00 -0.67 18.12
CA GLY A 106 9.99 -0.34 17.10
C GLY A 106 9.80 -1.14 15.81
N ILE A 107 9.53 -2.44 15.93
CA ILE A 107 9.20 -3.32 14.79
C ILE A 107 7.92 -2.87 14.10
N GLY A 108 6.90 -2.46 14.86
CA GLY A 108 5.63 -2.01 14.32
C GLY A 108 5.75 -0.68 13.55
N PHE A 109 6.56 0.27 14.03
CA PHE A 109 6.87 1.48 13.26
C PHE A 109 7.60 1.17 11.96
N TYR A 110 8.57 0.25 11.99
CA TYR A 110 9.26 -0.22 10.78
C TYR A 110 8.27 -0.85 9.80
N GLY A 111 7.49 -1.84 10.24
CA GLY A 111 6.50 -2.51 9.39
C GLY A 111 5.45 -1.56 8.82
N ASN A 112 4.99 -0.59 9.62
CA ASN A 112 4.04 0.42 9.14
C ASN A 112 4.63 1.34 8.06
N SER A 113 5.91 1.71 8.20
CA SER A 113 6.65 2.52 7.21
C SER A 113 6.87 1.74 5.93
N GLU A 114 7.40 0.53 6.01
CA GLU A 114 7.65 -0.34 4.85
C GLU A 114 6.35 -0.64 4.07
N THR A 115 5.23 -0.88 4.77
CA THR A 115 3.93 -1.01 4.11
C THR A 115 3.54 0.26 3.36
N SER A 116 3.76 1.42 3.96
CA SER A 116 3.45 2.71 3.33
C SER A 116 4.33 3.02 2.13
N ASP A 117 5.63 2.72 2.21
CA ASP A 117 6.58 2.90 1.13
C ASP A 117 6.23 1.99 -0.06
N GLY A 118 5.88 0.73 0.20
CA GLY A 118 5.40 -0.20 -0.82
C GLY A 118 4.13 0.26 -1.53
N VAL A 119 3.16 0.78 -0.77
CA VAL A 119 1.93 1.34 -1.33
C VAL A 119 2.19 2.65 -2.10
N SER A 120 3.08 3.49 -1.60
CA SER A 120 3.49 4.73 -2.29
C SER A 120 4.18 4.43 -3.63
N GLN A 121 5.01 3.38 -3.67
CA GLN A 121 5.64 2.90 -4.92
C GLN A 121 4.59 2.39 -5.91
N LEU A 122 3.57 1.65 -5.46
CA LEU A 122 2.43 1.23 -6.27
C LEU A 122 1.68 2.44 -6.84
N SER A 123 1.29 3.39 -6.00
CA SER A 123 0.56 4.61 -6.39
C SER A 123 1.36 5.42 -7.41
N SER A 124 2.65 5.66 -7.15
CA SER A 124 3.55 6.38 -8.06
C SER A 124 3.69 5.69 -9.42
N ALA A 125 3.79 4.35 -9.44
CA ALA A 125 3.87 3.59 -10.68
C ALA A 125 2.57 3.68 -11.51
N LEU A 126 1.40 3.65 -10.86
CA LEU A 126 0.11 3.84 -11.51
C LEU A 126 -0.02 5.26 -12.10
N LEU A 127 0.42 6.29 -11.38
CA LEU A 127 0.42 7.67 -11.86
C LEU A 127 1.35 7.86 -13.07
N HIS A 128 2.54 7.27 -13.05
CA HIS A 128 3.46 7.27 -14.19
C HIS A 128 2.90 6.53 -15.41
N ALA A 129 2.23 5.39 -15.20
CA ALA A 129 1.56 4.65 -16.25
C ALA A 129 0.43 5.49 -16.87
N ASN A 130 -0.41 6.13 -16.05
CA ASN A 130 -1.45 7.03 -16.53
C ASN A 130 -0.89 8.20 -17.33
N HIS A 131 0.16 8.86 -16.84
CA HIS A 131 0.82 9.95 -17.57
C HIS A 131 1.31 9.47 -18.94
N THR A 132 1.92 8.27 -19.01
CA THR A 132 2.38 7.70 -20.27
C THR A 132 1.21 7.45 -21.24
N LEU A 133 0.12 6.86 -20.73
CA LEU A 133 -1.08 6.56 -21.52
C LEU A 133 -1.78 7.83 -22.02
N SER A 134 -1.97 8.83 -21.16
CA SER A 134 -2.58 10.11 -21.55
C SER A 134 -1.71 10.87 -22.54
N THR A 135 -0.38 10.86 -22.35
CA THR A 135 0.55 11.51 -23.29
C THR A 135 0.48 10.88 -24.68
N ILE A 136 0.26 9.56 -24.79
CA ILE A 136 0.09 8.91 -26.10
C ILE A 136 -1.12 9.49 -26.83
N ASP A 137 -2.28 9.55 -26.17
CA ASP A 137 -3.50 10.06 -26.78
C ASP A 137 -3.40 11.55 -27.10
N ASP A 138 -2.85 12.36 -26.19
CA ASP A 138 -2.69 13.81 -26.36
C ASP A 138 -1.78 14.12 -27.57
N VAL A 139 -0.65 13.43 -27.69
CA VAL A 139 0.27 13.61 -28.81
C VAL A 139 -0.36 13.12 -30.11
N VAL A 140 -1.13 12.02 -30.10
CA VAL A 140 -1.88 11.57 -31.29
C VAL A 140 -2.90 12.63 -31.70
N LEU A 141 -3.71 13.13 -30.77
CA LEU A 141 -4.76 14.09 -31.05
C LEU A 141 -4.18 15.40 -31.61
N GLU A 142 -3.18 15.98 -30.94
CA GLU A 142 -2.52 17.21 -31.41
C GLU A 142 -1.91 17.02 -32.82
N THR A 143 -1.27 15.87 -33.06
CA THR A 143 -0.63 15.60 -34.36
C THR A 143 -1.67 15.42 -35.48
N VAL A 144 -2.77 14.73 -35.20
CA VAL A 144 -3.88 14.52 -36.14
C VAL A 144 -4.58 15.85 -36.46
N GLU A 145 -4.84 16.68 -35.45
CA GLU A 145 -5.42 18.01 -35.63
C GLU A 145 -4.52 18.90 -36.47
N ARG A 146 -3.21 18.91 -36.19
CA ARG A 146 -2.23 19.71 -36.95
C ARG A 146 -2.13 19.28 -38.41
N LEU A 147 -2.10 17.98 -38.69
CA LEU A 147 -2.15 17.47 -40.06
C LEU A 147 -3.47 17.81 -40.75
N GLY A 148 -4.59 17.72 -40.03
CA GLY A 148 -5.91 18.08 -40.53
C GLY A 148 -6.03 19.56 -40.89
N GLU A 149 -5.44 20.44 -40.09
CA GLU A 149 -5.36 21.87 -40.40
C GLU A 149 -4.47 22.12 -41.62
N ALA A 150 -3.26 21.54 -41.66
CA ALA A 150 -2.36 21.65 -42.80
C ALA A 150 -2.97 21.21 -44.14
N VAL A 151 -3.85 20.20 -44.10
CA VAL A 151 -4.65 19.77 -45.25
C VAL A 151 -5.69 20.82 -45.65
N LYS A 152 -6.39 21.42 -44.68
CA LYS A 152 -7.43 22.42 -44.94
C LYS A 152 -6.86 23.74 -45.44
N THR A 153 -5.75 24.21 -44.88
CA THR A 153 -5.18 25.54 -45.16
C THR A 153 -4.08 25.49 -46.22
N GLU A 154 -2.91 24.96 -45.92
CA GLU A 154 -1.71 25.08 -46.75
C GLU A 154 -1.83 24.27 -48.04
N LEU A 155 -2.27 23.02 -47.97
CA LEU A 155 -2.42 22.16 -49.15
C LEU A 155 -3.53 22.68 -50.08
N THR A 156 -4.66 23.15 -49.54
CA THR A 156 -5.70 23.82 -50.33
C THR A 156 -5.15 25.07 -51.02
N THR A 157 -4.41 25.92 -50.29
CA THR A 157 -3.79 27.12 -50.86
C THR A 157 -2.79 26.77 -51.98
N LEU A 158 -2.01 25.70 -51.81
CA LEU A 158 -1.09 25.23 -52.85
C LEU A 158 -1.82 24.70 -54.08
N GLU A 159 -2.93 23.97 -53.93
CA GLU A 159 -3.74 23.53 -55.06
C GLU A 159 -4.30 24.71 -55.87
N GLU A 160 -4.70 25.80 -55.20
CA GLU A 160 -5.19 27.03 -55.83
C GLU A 160 -4.07 27.77 -56.58
N VAL A 161 -2.93 28.03 -55.92
CA VAL A 161 -1.79 28.74 -56.50
C VAL A 161 -1.19 27.98 -57.70
N LEU A 162 -1.15 26.65 -57.63
CA LEU A 162 -0.53 25.79 -58.64
C LEU A 162 -1.50 25.33 -59.73
N SER A 163 -2.77 25.76 -59.69
CA SER A 163 -3.87 25.35 -60.59
C SER A 163 -3.53 25.38 -62.08
N VAL A 164 -2.61 26.24 -62.51
CA VAL A 164 -2.14 26.39 -63.90
C VAL A 164 -1.29 25.19 -64.37
N ARG A 165 -0.60 24.48 -63.46
CA ARG A 165 0.26 23.33 -63.79
C ARG A 165 -0.28 22.04 -63.20
N MET A 166 -0.89 21.22 -64.05
CA MET A 166 -1.53 19.96 -63.66
C MET A 166 -0.60 19.01 -62.89
N GLU A 167 0.68 18.94 -63.25
CA GLU A 167 1.68 18.07 -62.59
C GLU A 167 1.93 18.50 -61.13
N LEU A 168 2.06 19.81 -60.87
CA LEU A 168 2.28 20.34 -59.53
C LEU A 168 1.02 20.18 -58.65
N VAL A 169 -0.17 20.39 -59.22
CA VAL A 169 -1.44 20.10 -58.52
C VAL A 169 -1.55 18.61 -58.19
N ALA A 170 -1.13 17.73 -59.09
CA ALA A 170 -1.14 16.29 -58.84
C ALA A 170 -0.20 15.91 -57.69
N ALA A 171 0.98 16.52 -57.60
CA ALA A 171 1.90 16.35 -56.47
C ALA A 171 1.30 16.90 -55.16
N THR A 172 0.69 18.09 -55.15
CA THR A 172 0.02 18.63 -53.97
C THR A 172 -1.14 17.73 -53.50
N ARG A 173 -1.94 17.21 -54.43
CA ARG A 173 -3.02 16.25 -54.11
C ARG A 173 -2.49 14.91 -53.61
N GLY A 174 -1.34 14.49 -54.11
CA GLY A 174 -0.64 13.32 -53.58
C GLY A 174 -0.20 13.54 -52.13
N ALA A 175 0.37 14.71 -51.82
CA ALA A 175 0.78 15.08 -50.47
C ALA A 175 -0.44 15.14 -49.53
N ARG A 176 -1.55 15.72 -50.00
CA ARG A 176 -2.83 15.74 -49.29
C ARG A 176 -3.33 14.34 -48.92
N ARG A 177 -3.41 13.42 -49.89
CA ARG A 177 -3.86 12.04 -49.62
C ARG A 177 -2.96 11.33 -48.60
N GLN A 178 -1.65 11.58 -48.66
CA GLN A 178 -0.71 11.00 -47.71
C GLN A 178 -0.84 11.62 -46.32
N ALA A 179 -1.12 12.92 -46.20
CA ALA A 179 -1.39 13.59 -44.93
C ALA A 179 -2.68 13.09 -44.29
N GLU A 180 -3.76 12.96 -45.07
CA GLU A 180 -5.04 12.37 -44.63
C GLU A 180 -4.85 10.91 -44.19
N ALA A 181 -4.07 10.11 -44.93
CA ALA A 181 -3.77 8.73 -44.56
C ALA A 181 -2.91 8.66 -43.28
N ALA A 182 -1.89 9.50 -43.15
CA ALA A 182 -1.06 9.59 -41.94
C ALA A 182 -1.92 9.93 -40.72
N ALA A 183 -2.82 10.91 -40.83
CA ALA A 183 -3.75 11.27 -39.77
C ALA A 183 -4.64 10.09 -39.36
N GLN A 184 -5.19 9.33 -40.32
CA GLN A 184 -5.98 8.13 -40.03
C GLN A 184 -5.17 7.03 -39.33
N TYR A 185 -3.93 6.79 -39.76
CA TYR A 185 -3.07 5.78 -39.13
C TYR A 185 -2.65 6.17 -37.71
N LEU A 186 -2.33 7.45 -37.49
CA LEU A 186 -1.98 8.01 -36.20
C LEU A 186 -3.17 7.99 -35.24
N GLN A 187 -4.38 8.33 -35.70
CA GLN A 187 -5.59 8.27 -34.88
C GLN A 187 -5.82 6.85 -34.33
N GLY A 188 -5.50 5.82 -35.09
CA GLY A 188 -5.54 4.44 -34.62
C GLY A 188 -4.52 4.11 -33.52
N LEU A 189 -3.59 5.00 -33.17
CA LEU A 189 -2.66 4.81 -32.06
C LEU A 189 -3.21 5.31 -30.72
N ALA A 190 -4.26 6.15 -30.72
CA ALA A 190 -4.95 6.60 -29.52
C ALA A 190 -5.89 5.51 -29.00
N PHE A 191 -5.33 4.51 -28.30
CA PHE A 191 -6.09 3.37 -27.79
C PHE A 191 -6.65 3.60 -26.39
N TRP A 192 -6.18 4.62 -25.67
CA TRP A 192 -6.54 4.86 -24.27
C TRP A 192 -7.70 5.87 -24.12
N GLN A 193 -8.11 6.48 -25.23
CA GLN A 193 -9.10 7.55 -25.22
C GLN A 193 -10.49 7.01 -24.88
N GLY A 194 -11.09 7.54 -23.80
CA GLY A 194 -12.46 7.17 -23.38
C GLY A 194 -12.55 5.85 -22.61
N VAL A 195 -11.43 5.31 -22.15
CA VAL A 195 -11.40 4.13 -21.27
C VAL A 195 -11.92 4.48 -19.87
N SER A 196 -12.78 3.62 -19.31
CA SER A 196 -13.44 3.82 -18.00
C SER A 196 -12.51 3.67 -16.80
N LEU A 197 -11.56 2.73 -16.86
CA LEU A 197 -10.60 2.50 -15.79
C LEU A 197 -9.44 3.49 -15.91
N SER A 198 -9.31 4.41 -14.96
CA SER A 198 -8.10 5.23 -14.86
C SER A 198 -7.14 4.66 -13.81
N PRO A 199 -5.85 4.44 -14.12
CA PRO A 199 -4.85 4.07 -13.13
C PRO A 199 -4.77 5.10 -11.99
N VAL A 200 -5.15 6.36 -12.27
CA VAL A 200 -5.28 7.43 -11.27
C VAL A 200 -6.34 7.09 -10.22
N GLN A 201 -7.54 6.68 -10.62
CA GLN A 201 -8.58 6.25 -9.65
C GLN A 201 -8.08 5.11 -8.77
N VAL A 202 -7.40 4.11 -9.36
CA VAL A 202 -6.82 3.00 -8.58
C VAL A 202 -5.76 3.52 -7.61
N ALA A 203 -4.90 4.46 -8.03
CA ALA A 203 -3.89 5.07 -7.17
C ALA A 203 -4.52 5.88 -6.04
N GLU A 204 -5.58 6.66 -6.31
CA GLU A 204 -6.33 7.44 -5.34
C GLU A 204 -7.03 6.54 -4.31
N ASP A 205 -7.72 5.50 -4.76
CA ASP A 205 -8.42 4.54 -3.89
C ASP A 205 -7.43 3.82 -2.95
N VAL A 206 -6.30 3.37 -3.50
CA VAL A 206 -5.25 2.71 -2.71
C VAL A 206 -4.62 3.68 -1.71
N THR A 207 -4.33 4.92 -2.14
CA THR A 207 -3.75 5.95 -1.25
C THR A 207 -4.73 6.33 -0.14
N PHE A 208 -6.02 6.46 -0.46
CA PHE A 208 -7.07 6.74 0.53
C PHE A 208 -7.14 5.66 1.60
N VAL A 209 -7.19 4.38 1.22
CA VAL A 209 -7.21 3.26 2.18
C VAL A 209 -5.92 3.23 3.01
N GLU A 210 -4.78 3.52 2.38
CA GLU A 210 -3.48 3.55 3.04
C GLU A 210 -3.36 4.67 4.09
N GLU A 211 -3.91 5.85 3.84
CA GLU A 211 -3.91 6.95 4.83
C GLU A 211 -4.61 6.54 6.14
N TYR A 212 -5.77 5.88 6.04
CA TYR A 212 -6.47 5.37 7.22
C TYR A 212 -5.74 4.20 7.87
N ARG A 213 -5.19 3.27 7.08
CA ARG A 213 -4.40 2.14 7.59
C ARG A 213 -3.20 2.66 8.39
N TRP A 214 -2.39 3.51 7.78
CA TRP A 214 -1.20 4.10 8.37
C TRP A 214 -1.54 4.83 9.68
N LEU A 215 -2.58 5.67 9.67
CA LEU A 215 -3.00 6.42 10.85
C LEU A 215 -3.47 5.48 11.97
N ALA A 216 -4.25 4.44 11.63
CA ALA A 216 -4.74 3.47 12.61
C ALA A 216 -3.58 2.74 13.32
N TYR A 217 -2.54 2.34 12.58
CA TYR A 217 -1.37 1.70 13.17
C TYR A 217 -0.52 2.66 14.00
N VAL A 218 -0.33 3.90 13.54
CA VAL A 218 0.34 4.93 14.37
C VAL A 218 -0.40 5.14 15.69
N LEU A 219 -1.73 5.24 15.66
CA LEU A 219 -2.54 5.37 16.88
C LEU A 219 -2.43 4.13 17.79
N LEU A 220 -2.44 2.92 17.23
CA LEU A 220 -2.25 1.68 17.99
C LEU A 220 -0.86 1.61 18.64
N LEU A 221 0.20 1.93 17.89
CA LEU A 221 1.58 1.96 18.38
C LEU A 221 1.76 2.97 19.51
N LEU A 222 1.21 4.17 19.35
CA LEU A 222 1.23 5.20 20.40
C LEU A 222 0.44 4.76 21.63
N LEU A 223 -0.71 4.11 21.46
CA LEU A 223 -1.51 3.60 22.56
C LEU A 223 -0.74 2.53 23.37
N VAL A 224 -0.06 1.60 22.69
CA VAL A 224 0.79 0.58 23.34
C VAL A 224 1.94 1.26 24.08
N LEU A 225 2.60 2.25 23.47
CA LEU A 225 3.69 3.01 24.10
C LEU A 225 3.24 3.72 25.37
N LEU A 226 2.08 4.39 25.33
CA LEU A 226 1.51 5.05 26.50
C LEU A 226 1.17 4.04 27.61
N VAL A 227 0.54 2.91 27.27
CA VAL A 227 0.27 1.84 28.24
C VAL A 227 1.57 1.34 28.86
N CYS A 228 2.62 1.10 28.07
CA CYS A 228 3.91 0.66 28.59
C CYS A 228 4.52 1.69 29.55
N LEU A 229 4.59 2.96 29.14
CA LEU A 229 5.17 4.06 29.92
C LEU A 229 4.42 4.29 31.25
N PHE A 230 3.10 4.40 31.20
CA PHE A 230 2.30 4.64 32.39
C PHE A 230 2.20 3.42 33.31
N THR A 231 2.33 2.21 32.77
CA THR A 231 2.48 1.00 33.60
C THR A 231 3.80 1.04 34.37
N LEU A 232 4.91 1.36 33.69
CA LEU A 232 6.21 1.53 34.35
C LEU A 232 6.15 2.65 35.41
N LEU A 233 5.50 3.76 35.10
CA LEU A 233 5.32 4.87 36.06
C LEU A 233 4.47 4.44 37.26
N GLY A 234 3.40 3.68 37.05
CA GLY A 234 2.56 3.12 38.11
C GLY A 234 3.32 2.19 39.04
N LEU A 235 4.19 1.35 38.48
CA LEU A 235 5.11 0.49 39.24
C LEU A 235 6.15 1.30 40.01
N ALA A 236 6.78 2.30 39.37
CA ALA A 236 7.84 3.11 39.97
C ALA A 236 7.33 4.02 41.09
N LYS A 237 6.13 4.60 40.94
CA LYS A 237 5.48 5.45 41.94
C LYS A 237 4.62 4.68 42.94
N GLN A 238 4.50 3.36 42.78
CA GLN A 238 3.61 2.51 43.59
C GLN A 238 2.16 3.03 43.64
N SER A 239 1.70 3.66 42.55
CA SER A 239 0.38 4.30 42.49
C SER A 239 -0.69 3.25 42.16
N LYS A 240 -1.51 2.92 43.16
CA LYS A 240 -2.63 1.97 43.01
C LYS A 240 -3.61 2.39 41.92
N TRP A 241 -3.97 3.68 41.86
CA TRP A 241 -4.89 4.21 40.85
C TRP A 241 -4.34 4.04 39.43
N LEU A 242 -3.08 4.42 39.21
CA LEU A 242 -2.46 4.33 37.89
C LEU A 242 -2.38 2.88 37.39
N VAL A 243 -2.04 1.94 38.27
CA VAL A 243 -2.03 0.50 37.93
C VAL A 243 -3.41 -0.01 37.55
N VAL A 244 -4.47 0.39 38.25
CA VAL A 244 -5.85 -0.01 37.91
C VAL A 244 -6.24 0.50 36.52
N VAL A 245 -6.01 1.79 36.25
CA VAL A 245 -6.32 2.38 34.94
C VAL A 245 -5.50 1.70 33.83
N MET A 246 -4.22 1.46 34.05
CA MET A 246 -3.35 0.80 33.07
C MET A 246 -3.68 -0.68 32.87
N THR A 247 -4.23 -1.37 33.87
CA THR A 247 -4.74 -2.73 33.71
C THR A 247 -5.93 -2.76 32.76
N ALA A 248 -6.88 -1.83 32.91
CA ALA A 248 -8.03 -1.71 32.00
C ALA A 248 -7.58 -1.35 30.58
N MET A 249 -6.66 -0.40 30.42
CA MET A 249 -6.11 -0.04 29.11
C MET A 249 -5.31 -1.18 28.49
N SER A 250 -4.53 -1.93 29.27
CA SER A 250 -3.79 -3.10 28.77
C SER A 250 -4.73 -4.17 28.20
N LEU A 251 -5.89 -4.38 28.81
CA LEU A 251 -6.90 -5.31 28.29
C LEU A 251 -7.48 -4.81 26.97
N LEU A 252 -7.79 -3.51 26.85
CA LEU A 252 -8.26 -2.93 25.58
C LEU A 252 -7.21 -3.09 24.47
N VAL A 253 -5.96 -2.73 24.74
CA VAL A 253 -4.87 -2.85 23.77
C VAL A 253 -4.61 -4.31 23.41
N LEU A 254 -4.77 -5.25 24.34
CA LEU A 254 -4.67 -6.69 24.04
C LEU A 254 -5.71 -7.10 22.99
N VAL A 255 -6.97 -6.66 23.13
CA VAL A 255 -8.02 -6.93 22.14
C VAL A 255 -7.66 -6.32 20.78
N LEU A 256 -7.19 -5.07 20.77
CA LEU A 256 -6.78 -4.39 19.53
C LEU A 256 -5.56 -5.06 18.86
N SER A 257 -4.62 -5.59 19.64
CA SER A 257 -3.42 -6.28 19.15
C SER A 257 -3.78 -7.62 18.49
N TRP A 258 -4.74 -8.37 19.07
CA TRP A 258 -5.26 -9.57 18.41
C TRP A 258 -6.14 -9.24 17.20
N GLY A 259 -6.89 -8.14 17.24
CA GLY A 259 -7.69 -7.67 16.10
C GLY A 259 -6.83 -7.27 14.90
N SER A 260 -5.76 -6.51 15.15
CA SER A 260 -4.77 -6.13 14.13
C SER A 260 -4.08 -7.36 13.55
N MET A 261 -3.59 -8.29 14.39
CA MET A 261 -3.04 -9.57 13.94
C MET A 261 -3.98 -10.31 12.97
N GLY A 262 -5.27 -10.39 13.28
CA GLY A 262 -6.25 -11.05 12.42
C GLY A 262 -6.42 -10.36 11.07
N LEU A 263 -6.47 -9.03 11.07
CA LEU A 263 -6.57 -8.23 9.86
C LEU A 263 -5.30 -8.36 9.00
N GLU A 264 -4.12 -8.19 9.59
CA GLU A 264 -2.82 -8.30 8.94
C GLU A 264 -2.62 -9.70 8.33
N ALA A 265 -2.99 -10.76 9.06
CA ALA A 265 -2.89 -12.12 8.56
C ALA A 265 -3.80 -12.36 7.36
N ALA A 266 -5.07 -11.91 7.41
CA ALA A 266 -5.99 -12.03 6.29
C ALA A 266 -5.52 -11.22 5.07
N THR A 267 -5.03 -9.99 5.29
CA THR A 267 -4.48 -9.15 4.23
C THR A 267 -3.21 -9.76 3.63
N ALA A 268 -2.29 -10.27 4.45
CA ALA A 268 -1.05 -10.89 3.98
C ALA A 268 -1.32 -12.18 3.18
N VAL A 269 -2.27 -13.01 3.61
CA VAL A 269 -2.70 -14.20 2.85
C VAL A 269 -3.34 -13.79 1.53
N GLY A 270 -4.32 -12.90 1.54
CA GLY A 270 -4.99 -12.45 0.32
C GLY A 270 -4.04 -11.76 -0.66
N LEU A 271 -3.09 -10.98 -0.14
CA LEU A 271 -2.04 -10.35 -0.93
C LEU A 271 -1.06 -11.38 -1.49
N SER A 272 -0.65 -12.38 -0.72
CA SER A 272 0.19 -13.47 -1.22
C SER A 272 -0.50 -14.27 -2.33
N ASP A 273 -1.82 -14.43 -2.26
CA ASP A 273 -2.60 -15.10 -3.29
C ASP A 273 -2.60 -14.31 -4.59
N PHE A 274 -2.78 -12.98 -4.53
CA PHE A 274 -2.61 -12.09 -5.68
C PHE A 274 -1.18 -12.15 -6.24
N CYS A 275 -0.19 -12.02 -5.36
CA CYS A 275 1.23 -11.96 -5.70
C CYS A 275 1.80 -13.28 -6.22
N SER A 276 1.08 -14.40 -6.09
CA SER A 276 1.50 -15.68 -6.64
C SER A 276 1.41 -15.72 -8.18
N ASN A 277 0.39 -15.08 -8.75
CA ASN A 277 0.15 -14.97 -10.19
C ASN A 277 -0.68 -13.71 -10.50
N PRO A 278 -0.08 -12.51 -10.37
CA PRO A 278 -0.81 -11.26 -10.53
C PRO A 278 -1.25 -11.03 -11.98
N ASP A 279 -0.44 -11.45 -12.96
CA ASP A 279 -0.66 -11.21 -14.38
C ASP A 279 -2.05 -11.66 -14.84
N THR A 280 -2.49 -12.85 -14.42
CA THR A 280 -3.78 -13.41 -14.87
C THR A 280 -4.96 -12.57 -14.37
N TYR A 281 -4.92 -12.13 -13.11
CA TYR A 281 -5.97 -11.31 -12.53
C TYR A 281 -5.98 -9.91 -13.14
N VAL A 282 -4.81 -9.27 -13.23
CA VAL A 282 -4.67 -7.90 -13.75
C VAL A 282 -5.05 -7.84 -15.24
N LEU A 283 -4.63 -8.80 -16.06
CA LEU A 283 -5.01 -8.88 -17.47
C LEU A 283 -6.53 -8.99 -17.64
N ASN A 284 -7.16 -9.92 -16.91
CA ASN A 284 -8.60 -10.14 -17.01
C ASN A 284 -9.39 -8.93 -16.53
N LEU A 285 -9.02 -8.35 -15.38
CA LEU A 285 -9.68 -7.16 -14.84
C LEU A 285 -9.53 -5.96 -15.78
N THR A 286 -8.31 -5.72 -16.29
CA THR A 286 -8.08 -4.62 -17.23
C THR A 286 -8.88 -4.84 -18.50
N GLN A 287 -8.96 -6.06 -19.02
CA GLN A 287 -9.75 -6.37 -20.20
C GLN A 287 -11.26 -6.13 -19.97
N GLU A 288 -11.80 -6.55 -18.82
CA GLU A 288 -13.21 -6.36 -18.43
C GLU A 288 -13.56 -4.87 -18.28
N GLU A 289 -12.71 -4.10 -17.61
CA GLU A 289 -12.97 -2.69 -17.27
C GLU A 289 -12.63 -1.70 -18.40
N THR A 290 -11.74 -2.06 -19.32
CA THR A 290 -11.29 -1.17 -20.42
C THR A 290 -11.82 -1.57 -21.79
N GLY A 291 -12.20 -2.83 -21.99
CA GLY A 291 -12.56 -3.36 -23.31
C GLY A 291 -11.39 -3.42 -24.31
N LEU A 292 -10.14 -3.20 -23.86
CA LEU A 292 -8.96 -3.28 -24.73
C LEU A 292 -8.72 -4.70 -25.24
N SER A 293 -8.12 -4.81 -26.42
CA SER A 293 -7.79 -6.11 -26.99
C SER A 293 -6.71 -6.82 -26.17
N SER A 294 -6.86 -8.14 -26.04
CA SER A 294 -5.90 -8.99 -25.31
C SER A 294 -4.47 -8.86 -25.85
N ASP A 295 -4.30 -8.57 -27.14
CA ASP A 295 -3.00 -8.35 -27.78
C ASP A 295 -2.28 -7.11 -27.22
N ILE A 296 -3.01 -5.99 -27.01
CA ILE A 296 -2.44 -4.75 -26.45
C ILE A 296 -2.04 -4.97 -25.00
N LEU A 297 -2.91 -5.61 -24.22
CA LEU A 297 -2.64 -5.89 -22.80
C LEU A 297 -1.44 -6.82 -22.66
N SER A 298 -1.41 -7.94 -23.39
CA SER A 298 -0.31 -8.90 -23.37
C SER A 298 1.03 -8.25 -23.78
N TYR A 299 1.01 -7.33 -24.74
CA TYR A 299 2.20 -6.60 -25.17
C TYR A 299 2.81 -5.77 -24.04
N TYR A 300 2.00 -5.03 -23.28
CA TYR A 300 2.48 -4.21 -22.17
C TYR A 300 2.79 -5.00 -20.89
N PHE A 301 1.99 -6.00 -20.53
CA PHE A 301 2.20 -6.78 -19.30
C PHE A 301 3.31 -7.82 -19.42
N LEU A 302 3.45 -8.52 -20.57
CA LEU A 302 4.49 -9.54 -20.74
C LEU A 302 5.80 -8.98 -21.31
N CYS A 303 5.72 -7.98 -22.20
CA CYS A 303 6.85 -7.29 -22.85
C CYS A 303 8.04 -8.20 -23.22
N ASN A 304 7.74 -9.32 -23.88
CA ASN A 304 8.72 -10.32 -24.30
C ASN A 304 8.82 -10.38 -25.84
N GLN A 305 9.84 -11.08 -26.35
CA GLN A 305 10.06 -11.20 -27.80
C GLN A 305 9.00 -12.04 -28.52
N ALA A 306 8.17 -12.80 -27.80
CA ALA A 306 7.12 -13.64 -28.39
C ALA A 306 5.86 -12.83 -28.73
N VAL A 307 5.63 -11.70 -28.06
CA VAL A 307 4.49 -10.82 -28.32
C VAL A 307 4.90 -9.75 -29.33
N SER A 308 4.21 -9.71 -30.47
CA SER A 308 4.42 -8.69 -31.50
C SER A 308 3.85 -7.34 -31.07
N ASN A 309 4.48 -6.24 -31.51
CA ASN A 309 3.95 -4.90 -31.27
C ASN A 309 2.64 -4.71 -32.07
N PRO A 310 1.47 -4.55 -31.41
CA PRO A 310 0.18 -4.42 -32.09
C PRO A 310 0.08 -3.13 -32.92
N PHE A 311 0.93 -2.14 -32.64
CA PHE A 311 0.97 -0.86 -33.34
C PHE A 311 1.94 -0.86 -34.54
N GLN A 312 2.73 -1.93 -34.74
CA GLN A 312 3.80 -1.97 -35.73
C GLN A 312 3.33 -1.62 -37.15
N GLN A 313 2.17 -2.16 -37.56
CA GLN A 313 1.62 -1.90 -38.90
C GLN A 313 1.25 -0.42 -39.07
N ARG A 314 0.54 0.16 -38.10
CA ARG A 314 0.13 1.59 -38.12
C ARG A 314 1.34 2.52 -38.09
N LEU A 315 2.34 2.21 -37.26
CA LEU A 315 3.60 2.96 -37.19
C LEU A 315 4.34 2.92 -38.54
N THR A 316 4.46 1.74 -39.15
CA THR A 316 5.14 1.58 -40.44
C THR A 316 4.42 2.34 -41.55
N LEU A 317 3.08 2.28 -41.59
CA LEU A 317 2.28 3.00 -42.58
C LEU A 317 2.35 4.52 -42.39
N SER A 318 2.30 5.00 -41.14
CA SER A 318 2.48 6.41 -40.79
C SER A 318 3.85 6.92 -41.24
N GLN A 319 4.93 6.17 -40.95
CA GLN A 319 6.29 6.52 -41.37
C GLN A 319 6.42 6.63 -42.89
N ARG A 320 5.85 5.67 -43.64
CA ARG A 320 5.86 5.72 -45.12
C ARG A 320 5.07 6.90 -45.67
N ALA A 321 3.91 7.20 -45.08
CA ALA A 321 3.10 8.34 -45.48
C ALA A 321 3.87 9.65 -45.25
N LEU A 322 4.44 9.85 -44.06
CA LEU A 322 5.25 11.03 -43.74
C LEU A 322 6.46 11.19 -44.68
N ALA A 323 7.21 10.12 -44.95
CA ALA A 323 8.32 10.15 -45.90
C ALA A 323 7.86 10.50 -47.33
N SER A 324 6.69 10.03 -47.74
CA SER A 324 6.09 10.36 -49.04
C SER A 324 5.69 11.83 -49.13
N ILE A 325 5.16 12.43 -48.05
CA ILE A 325 4.85 13.87 -48.03
C ILE A 325 6.15 14.68 -48.15
N HIS A 326 7.19 14.30 -47.40
CA HIS A 326 8.50 14.98 -47.45
C HIS A 326 9.10 14.94 -48.86
N SER A 327 9.09 13.78 -49.51
CA SER A 327 9.56 13.64 -50.89
C SER A 327 8.75 14.50 -51.88
N GLN A 328 7.43 14.62 -51.69
CA GLN A 328 6.58 15.42 -52.57
C GLN A 328 6.80 16.92 -52.36
N LEU A 329 6.96 17.37 -51.12
CA LEU A 329 7.25 18.78 -50.81
C LEU A 329 8.61 19.22 -51.33
N GLN A 330 9.65 18.40 -51.21
CA GLN A 330 10.96 18.71 -51.81
C GLN A 330 10.90 18.83 -53.34
N GLY A 331 10.06 18.01 -53.99
CA GLY A 331 9.79 18.14 -55.43
C GLY A 331 9.07 19.45 -55.77
N LEU A 332 8.00 19.76 -55.02
CA LEU A 332 7.24 21.00 -55.16
C LEU A 332 8.11 22.24 -54.91
N GLU A 333 8.99 22.21 -53.91
CA GLU A 333 9.91 23.32 -53.61
C GLU A 333 10.83 23.62 -54.79
N ARG A 334 11.46 22.59 -55.36
CA ARG A 334 12.39 22.73 -56.49
C ARG A 334 11.71 23.23 -57.76
N GLU A 335 10.49 22.78 -58.03
CA GLU A 335 9.81 23.05 -59.31
C GLU A 335 8.85 24.25 -59.26
N ALA A 336 8.17 24.46 -58.13
CA ALA A 336 7.13 25.47 -58.00
C ALA A 336 7.69 26.84 -57.61
N ILE A 337 8.64 26.93 -56.67
CA ILE A 337 9.13 28.23 -56.15
C ILE A 337 9.68 29.15 -57.25
N PRO A 338 10.47 28.66 -58.25
CA PRO A 338 10.97 29.54 -59.31
C PRO A 338 9.88 30.18 -60.17
N GLN A 339 8.69 29.60 -60.20
CA GLN A 339 7.59 29.99 -61.09
C GLN A 339 6.41 30.63 -60.36
N PHE A 340 6.19 30.22 -59.11
CA PHE A 340 5.07 30.60 -58.27
C PHE A 340 5.60 31.01 -56.90
N SER A 341 6.09 32.24 -56.79
CA SER A 341 6.61 32.77 -55.51
C SER A 341 5.57 32.74 -54.38
N ALA A 342 4.27 32.82 -54.72
CA ALA A 342 3.17 32.68 -53.76
C ALA A 342 3.10 31.29 -53.09
N ALA A 343 3.68 30.24 -53.69
CA ALA A 343 3.73 28.89 -53.11
C ALA A 343 4.77 28.77 -51.98
N GLN A 344 5.72 29.71 -51.87
CA GLN A 344 6.81 29.64 -50.89
C GLN A 344 6.29 29.62 -49.44
N LYS A 345 5.35 30.51 -49.09
CA LYS A 345 4.84 30.60 -47.71
C LYS A 345 4.07 29.34 -47.27
N PRO A 346 3.12 28.78 -48.06
CA PRO A 346 2.48 27.51 -47.72
C PRO A 346 3.44 26.32 -47.65
N LEU A 347 4.44 26.25 -48.54
CA LEU A 347 5.45 25.18 -48.52
C LEU A 347 6.30 25.23 -47.24
N LEU A 348 6.75 26.42 -46.82
CA LEU A 348 7.50 26.59 -45.57
C LEU A 348 6.66 26.23 -44.33
N SER A 349 5.38 26.61 -44.30
CA SER A 349 4.45 26.25 -43.21
C SER A 349 4.19 24.73 -43.15
N LEU A 350 4.08 24.07 -44.30
CA LEU A 350 3.97 22.61 -44.39
C LEU A 350 5.24 21.90 -43.93
N GLU A 351 6.41 22.43 -44.30
CA GLU A 351 7.69 21.90 -43.84
C GLU A 351 7.83 22.01 -42.31
N GLU A 352 7.45 23.15 -41.72
CA GLU A 352 7.41 23.32 -40.26
C GLU A 352 6.45 22.33 -39.59
N THR A 353 5.24 22.18 -40.15
CA THR A 353 4.24 21.22 -39.66
C THR A 353 4.75 19.78 -39.71
N LEU A 354 5.45 19.40 -40.79
CA LEU A 354 6.05 18.07 -40.90
C LEU A 354 7.21 17.88 -39.94
N ASN A 355 8.06 18.89 -39.74
CA ASN A 355 9.17 18.81 -38.77
C ASN A 355 8.66 18.64 -37.33
N VAL A 356 7.51 19.21 -36.99
CA VAL A 356 6.85 18.96 -35.70
C VAL A 356 6.23 17.56 -35.67
N THR A 357 5.49 17.19 -36.71
CA THR A 357 4.87 15.87 -36.85
C THR A 357 5.89 14.72 -36.77
N GLU A 358 7.07 14.87 -37.38
CA GLU A 358 8.15 13.88 -37.32
C GLU A 358 8.69 13.72 -35.90
N ARG A 359 8.90 14.83 -35.17
CA ARG A 359 9.30 14.79 -33.76
C ARG A 359 8.24 14.11 -32.89
N SER A 360 6.97 14.48 -33.06
CA SER A 360 5.84 13.84 -32.36
C SER A 360 5.74 12.35 -32.69
N PHE A 361 5.96 11.96 -33.95
CA PHE A 361 5.98 10.57 -34.37
C PHE A 361 7.10 9.77 -33.68
N HIS A 362 8.31 10.32 -33.60
CA HIS A 362 9.41 9.68 -32.87
C HIS A 362 9.12 9.54 -31.37
N GLN A 363 8.50 10.55 -30.76
CA GLN A 363 8.03 10.49 -29.38
C GLN A 363 6.97 9.38 -29.19
N LEU A 364 5.97 9.29 -30.08
CA LEU A 364 4.94 8.25 -30.06
C LEU A 364 5.54 6.85 -30.17
N VAL A 365 6.51 6.64 -31.06
CA VAL A 365 7.20 5.35 -31.19
C VAL A 365 7.87 4.94 -29.86
N ALA A 366 8.46 5.90 -29.14
CA ALA A 366 9.09 5.64 -27.85
C ALA A 366 8.06 5.36 -26.75
N LEU A 367 6.96 6.13 -26.69
CA LEU A 367 5.89 5.96 -25.69
C LEU A 367 5.11 4.65 -25.87
N LEU A 368 4.85 4.25 -27.12
CA LEU A 368 4.16 2.99 -27.46
C LEU A 368 5.05 1.75 -27.27
N HIS A 369 6.31 1.92 -26.89
CA HIS A 369 7.18 0.78 -26.63
C HIS A 369 6.83 0.13 -25.29
N CYS A 370 6.66 -1.20 -25.27
CA CYS A 370 6.14 -1.91 -24.08
C CYS A 370 6.97 -1.68 -22.82
N ARG A 371 8.27 -1.41 -22.97
CA ARG A 371 9.23 -1.36 -21.87
C ARG A 371 8.91 -0.33 -20.79
N SER A 372 8.32 0.82 -21.14
CA SER A 372 8.00 1.86 -20.16
C SER A 372 6.87 1.41 -19.24
N LEU A 373 5.71 1.09 -19.82
CA LEU A 373 4.55 0.61 -19.07
C LEU A 373 4.81 -0.72 -18.35
N HIS A 374 5.59 -1.62 -18.96
CA HIS A 374 6.01 -2.86 -18.29
C HIS A 374 6.89 -2.60 -17.06
N LYS A 375 7.76 -1.59 -17.12
CA LYS A 375 8.58 -1.19 -15.97
C LYS A 375 7.71 -0.63 -14.85
N ASP A 376 6.70 0.18 -15.19
CA ASP A 376 5.75 0.71 -14.21
C ASP A 376 4.95 -0.43 -13.57
N TYR A 377 4.44 -1.37 -14.37
CA TYR A 377 3.78 -2.59 -13.88
C TYR A 377 4.66 -3.40 -12.92
N GLY A 378 5.91 -3.67 -13.31
CA GLY A 378 6.85 -4.40 -12.46
C GLY A 378 7.24 -3.62 -11.19
N SER A 379 7.18 -2.28 -11.21
CA SER A 379 7.44 -1.44 -10.02
C SER A 379 6.26 -1.44 -9.06
N ALA A 380 5.03 -1.41 -9.60
CA ALA A 380 3.79 -1.59 -8.86
C ALA A 380 3.77 -2.95 -8.14
N LEU A 381 4.11 -4.04 -8.84
CA LEU A 381 4.18 -5.37 -8.25
C LEU A 381 5.24 -5.48 -7.16
N ARG A 382 6.45 -4.92 -7.36
CA ARG A 382 7.48 -4.92 -6.33
C ARG A 382 7.04 -4.17 -5.07
N GLY A 383 6.48 -2.98 -5.23
CA GLY A 383 6.00 -2.19 -4.09
C GLY A 383 4.94 -2.93 -3.28
N LEU A 384 3.99 -3.57 -3.97
CA LEU A 384 2.90 -4.28 -3.30
C LEU A 384 3.30 -5.67 -2.77
N CYS A 385 4.03 -6.47 -3.55
CA CYS A 385 4.30 -7.89 -3.25
C CYS A 385 5.61 -8.14 -2.51
N GLU A 386 6.52 -7.17 -2.47
CA GLU A 386 7.76 -7.24 -1.70
C GLU A 386 7.63 -6.32 -0.48
N ASP A 387 7.72 -5.00 -0.68
CA ASP A 387 7.81 -4.02 0.42
C ASP A 387 6.54 -4.01 1.28
N ALA A 388 5.35 -3.94 0.65
CA ALA A 388 4.11 -3.87 1.41
C ALA A 388 3.79 -5.16 2.16
N LEU A 389 4.04 -6.32 1.53
CA LEU A 389 3.89 -7.62 2.17
C LEU A 389 4.89 -7.79 3.33
N GLU A 390 6.16 -7.40 3.15
CA GLU A 390 7.18 -7.44 4.20
C GLU A 390 6.75 -6.60 5.40
N GLY A 391 6.29 -5.36 5.17
CA GLY A 391 5.78 -4.50 6.23
C GLY A 391 4.60 -5.12 7.00
N LEU A 392 3.67 -5.79 6.31
CA LEU A 392 2.57 -6.53 6.94
C LEU A 392 3.06 -7.69 7.82
N LEU A 393 4.11 -8.40 7.41
CA LEU A 393 4.71 -9.46 8.23
C LEU A 393 5.33 -8.90 9.52
N PHE A 394 5.99 -7.74 9.45
CA PHE A 394 6.53 -7.07 10.63
C PHE A 394 5.44 -6.51 11.54
N LEU A 395 4.34 -6.02 10.97
CA LEU A 395 3.16 -5.62 11.73
C LEU A 395 2.54 -6.81 12.49
N MET A 396 2.42 -7.98 11.86
CA MET A 396 2.02 -9.22 12.56
C MET A 396 2.98 -9.55 13.71
N LEU A 397 4.30 -9.45 13.48
CA LEU A 397 5.27 -9.69 14.54
C LEU A 397 5.10 -8.71 15.71
N PHE A 398 4.87 -7.42 15.42
CA PHE A 398 4.53 -6.42 16.43
C PHE A 398 3.28 -6.82 17.22
N SER A 399 2.19 -7.16 16.52
CA SER A 399 0.91 -7.55 17.11
C SER A 399 1.04 -8.78 18.04
N LEU A 400 1.89 -9.74 17.66
CA LEU A 400 2.19 -10.91 18.50
C LEU A 400 3.00 -10.54 19.75
N LEU A 401 4.05 -9.74 19.59
CA LEU A 401 4.92 -9.30 20.68
C LEU A 401 4.16 -8.43 21.68
N SER A 402 3.33 -7.51 21.19
CA SER A 402 2.50 -6.63 22.02
C SER A 402 1.46 -7.45 22.78
N ALA A 403 0.75 -8.38 22.13
CA ALA A 403 -0.22 -9.26 22.79
C ALA A 403 0.43 -10.11 23.90
N GLY A 404 1.60 -10.70 23.62
CA GLY A 404 2.35 -11.47 24.62
C GLY A 404 2.86 -10.62 25.80
N ALA A 405 3.36 -9.42 25.52
CA ALA A 405 3.80 -8.46 26.53
C ALA A 405 2.64 -7.99 27.42
N LEU A 406 1.49 -7.67 26.83
CA LEU A 406 0.29 -7.23 27.54
C LEU A 406 -0.31 -8.37 28.38
N ALA A 407 -0.37 -9.59 27.86
CA ALA A 407 -0.81 -10.75 28.63
C ALA A 407 0.07 -10.99 29.86
N THR A 408 1.39 -10.90 29.70
CA THR A 408 2.35 -11.04 30.82
C THR A 408 2.22 -9.90 31.83
N THR A 409 2.01 -8.68 31.34
CA THR A 409 1.77 -7.48 32.17
C THR A 409 0.48 -7.63 32.98
N LEU A 410 -0.63 -8.04 32.36
CA LEU A 410 -1.92 -8.29 33.02
C LEU A 410 -1.83 -9.38 34.11
N CYS A 411 -1.01 -10.41 33.91
CA CYS A 411 -0.76 -11.43 34.91
C CYS A 411 0.14 -10.94 36.08
N SER A 412 1.04 -9.98 35.84
CA SER A 412 1.99 -9.51 36.86
C SER A 412 1.49 -8.31 37.68
N LEU A 413 0.64 -7.45 37.11
CA LEU A 413 0.17 -6.22 37.76
C LEU A 413 -0.57 -6.45 39.09
N PRO A 414 -1.49 -7.42 39.24
CA PRO A 414 -2.20 -7.62 40.51
C PRO A 414 -1.27 -8.04 41.66
N ARG A 415 -0.20 -8.77 41.34
CA ARG A 415 0.85 -9.14 42.30
C ARG A 415 1.67 -7.93 42.72
N ALA A 416 2.06 -7.08 41.77
CA ALA A 416 2.78 -5.84 42.07
C ALA A 416 1.91 -4.89 42.92
N TRP A 417 0.62 -4.76 42.58
CA TRP A 417 -0.34 -3.95 43.31
C TRP A 417 -0.50 -4.38 44.78
N ALA A 418 -0.52 -5.70 45.05
CA ALA A 418 -0.61 -6.24 46.40
C ALA A 418 0.63 -5.97 47.27
N LEU A 419 1.75 -5.54 46.67
CA LEU A 419 2.99 -5.21 47.38
C LEU A 419 3.12 -3.70 47.68
N PHE A 420 2.23 -2.87 47.15
CA PHE A 420 2.27 -1.43 47.41
C PHE A 420 1.78 -1.11 48.83
N PRO A 421 2.42 -0.16 49.52
CA PRO A 421 1.99 0.24 50.85
C PRO A 421 0.51 0.67 50.85
N PRO A 422 -0.25 0.48 51.96
CA PRO A 422 -1.52 1.15 52.14
C PRO A 422 -1.30 2.66 51.95
N SER A 423 -2.23 3.34 51.25
CA SER A 423 -2.15 4.80 51.10
C SER A 423 -2.23 5.42 52.50
N ASP A 424 -1.31 6.34 52.83
CA ASP A 424 -1.19 7.02 54.14
C ASP A 424 -2.39 7.95 54.47
N ASP A 425 -3.59 7.69 53.95
CA ASP A 425 -4.83 8.43 54.24
C ASP A 425 -5.50 7.99 55.56
N TYR A 426 -4.81 7.21 56.40
CA TYR A 426 -5.13 7.08 57.82
C TYR A 426 -4.11 7.89 58.62
N ASP A 427 -4.24 9.21 58.53
CA ASP A 427 -3.60 10.13 59.45
C ASP A 427 -4.16 9.86 60.86
N ASP A 428 -3.26 9.43 61.75
CA ASP A 428 -3.34 9.28 63.20
C ASP A 428 -4.70 9.61 63.85
N THR A 429 -5.52 8.58 64.12
CA THR A 429 -6.62 8.65 65.11
C THR A 429 -6.31 7.85 66.40
N ASP A 430 -5.11 7.27 66.50
CA ASP A 430 -4.68 6.45 67.65
C ASP A 430 -4.02 7.28 68.78
N ASP A 431 -3.81 8.58 68.57
CA ASP A 431 -3.29 9.50 69.60
C ASP A 431 -4.37 10.00 70.58
N ASP A 432 -5.66 9.75 70.31
CA ASP A 432 -6.80 10.13 71.18
C ASP A 432 -7.53 8.91 71.82
N ASP A 433 -6.98 7.69 71.71
CA ASP A 433 -7.55 6.51 72.39
C ASP A 433 -7.07 6.40 73.85
N PRO A 434 -7.92 6.67 74.87
CA PRO A 434 -7.55 6.56 76.28
C PRO A 434 -7.24 5.12 76.74
N PHE A 435 -7.45 4.11 75.88
CA PHE A 435 -7.08 2.71 76.15
C PHE A 435 -5.80 2.26 75.45
N ASN A 436 -5.07 3.17 74.80
CA ASN A 436 -3.81 2.85 74.15
C ASN A 436 -2.77 2.31 75.17
N PRO A 437 -2.23 1.09 74.99
CA PRO A 437 -1.25 0.52 75.91
C PRO A 437 0.06 1.29 76.01
N GLN A 438 0.34 2.25 75.11
CA GLN A 438 1.47 3.18 75.25
C GLN A 438 1.18 4.33 76.21
N GLU A 439 -0.05 4.85 76.24
CA GLU A 439 -0.50 5.84 77.23
C GLU A 439 -0.57 5.24 78.63
N SER A 440 -1.08 4.00 78.77
CA SER A 440 -1.13 3.34 80.08
C SER A 440 0.26 3.10 80.69
N LYS A 441 1.27 2.81 79.86
CA LYS A 441 2.67 2.72 80.30
C LYS A 441 3.24 4.07 80.72
N ARG A 442 2.93 5.17 80.00
CA ARG A 442 3.30 6.53 80.44
C ARG A 442 2.64 6.88 81.78
N PHE A 443 1.38 6.51 81.97
CA PHE A 443 0.64 6.80 83.21
C PHE A 443 1.21 6.05 84.41
N VAL A 444 1.53 4.76 84.25
CA VAL A 444 2.18 3.93 85.29
C VAL A 444 3.60 4.45 85.58
N GLN A 445 4.34 4.88 84.54
CA GLN A 445 5.67 5.44 84.73
C GLN A 445 5.65 6.81 85.43
N TRP A 446 4.64 7.63 85.19
CA TRP A 446 4.44 8.90 85.90
C TRP A 446 4.06 8.68 87.38
N GLN A 447 3.16 7.73 87.66
CA GLN A 447 2.80 7.35 89.04
C GLN A 447 3.95 6.74 89.85
N SER A 448 4.96 6.17 89.21
CA SER A 448 6.16 5.66 89.89
C SER A 448 7.26 6.72 90.09
N SER A 449 7.05 7.93 89.57
CA SER A 449 7.99 9.07 89.70
C SER A 449 7.53 10.14 90.70
N ILE A 450 6.34 9.97 91.29
CA ILE A 450 5.78 10.74 92.41
C ILE A 450 5.90 9.87 93.66
#